data_AF-A0A1Q3HRY5-F1
#
_entry.id   AF-A0A1Q3HRY5-F1
#
_cell.length_a   1.000
_cell.length_b   1.000
_cell.length_c   1.000
_cell.angle_alpha   90.00
_cell.angle_beta   90.00
_cell.angle_gamma   90.00
#
_symmetry.space_group_name_H-M   'P 1'
#
loop_
_entity.id
_entity.type
_entity.pdbx_description
1 polymer ?
#
loop_
_entity_poly.entity_id
_entity_poly.type
_entity_poly.pdbx_seq_one_letter_code
_entity_poly.pdbx_strand_id
1 'polypeptide(L)'
;MLRTDGRRIPRYRQDAYAWMGEQLAKRVGPPPPGCRYPLWAWVQYGGEGRPQPDLRARGHCPPGTRAIRIEAVLPRRSVLLSDFQKWHAVLNRTYLAGSERDSRAFEAALRRAGVTDAWPYPEPFASRVIQSWERVFELSDDDEAWWGPARERQLQAVFWELHAAQVRRLTPFVAR
;
A
#
# COMPACT_ATOMS: atom_id res chain seq x y z
N MET A 1 5.76 -21.66 6.34
CA MET A 1 6.01 -20.21 6.23
C MET A 1 5.41 -19.73 4.93
N LEU A 2 4.67 -18.63 4.96
CA LEU A 2 4.08 -18.01 3.78
C LEU A 2 5.01 -16.91 3.26
N ARG A 3 5.14 -16.83 1.93
CA ARG A 3 5.86 -15.79 1.18
C ARG A 3 5.06 -15.48 -0.09
N THR A 4 5.27 -14.29 -0.65
CA THR A 4 4.71 -13.92 -1.95
C THR A 4 5.35 -14.73 -3.07
N ASP A 5 4.54 -15.33 -3.94
CA ASP A 5 5.00 -15.90 -5.21
C ASP A 5 5.01 -14.80 -6.28
N GLY A 6 6.20 -14.27 -6.57
CA GLY A 6 6.38 -13.17 -7.53
C GLY A 6 5.87 -13.47 -8.94
N ARG A 7 5.73 -14.75 -9.33
CA ARG A 7 5.20 -15.15 -10.64
C ARG A 7 3.70 -14.86 -10.79
N ARG A 8 3.00 -14.68 -9.67
CA ARG A 8 1.55 -14.38 -9.64
C ARG A 8 1.24 -12.89 -9.62
N ILE A 9 2.26 -12.02 -9.59
CA ILE A 9 2.06 -10.57 -9.59
C ILE A 9 1.78 -10.12 -11.03
N PRO A 10 0.64 -9.45 -11.29
CA PRO A 10 0.33 -8.93 -12.61
C PRO A 10 1.42 -7.98 -13.09
N ARG A 11 1.88 -8.14 -14.34
CA ARG A 11 3.00 -7.36 -14.91
C ARG A 11 2.84 -5.85 -14.71
N TYR A 12 1.63 -5.34 -14.93
CA TYR A 12 1.31 -3.91 -14.80
C TYR A 12 1.37 -3.37 -13.35
N ARG A 13 1.50 -4.22 -12.34
CA ARG A 13 1.66 -3.86 -10.91
C ARG A 13 3.09 -4.06 -10.39
N GLN A 14 3.97 -4.71 -11.17
CA GLN A 14 5.28 -5.15 -10.68
C GLN A 14 6.15 -3.98 -10.23
N ASP A 15 6.16 -2.87 -10.95
CA ASP A 15 6.98 -1.69 -10.60
C ASP A 15 6.56 -1.08 -9.26
N ALA A 16 5.26 -0.87 -9.06
CA ALA A 16 4.74 -0.35 -7.80
C ALA A 16 5.06 -1.30 -6.64
N TYR A 17 4.86 -2.60 -6.83
CA TYR A 17 5.10 -3.60 -5.78
C TYR A 17 6.59 -3.78 -5.48
N ALA A 18 7.45 -3.65 -6.50
CA ALA A 18 8.90 -3.62 -6.34
C ALA A 18 9.33 -2.38 -5.55
N TRP A 19 8.80 -1.20 -5.89
CA TRP A 19 9.03 0.03 -5.13
C TRP A 19 8.63 -0.14 -3.66
N MET A 20 7.45 -0.71 -3.36
CA MET A 20 7.05 -0.97 -1.98
C MET A 20 8.00 -1.97 -1.28
N GLY A 21 8.49 -2.98 -2.01
CA GLY A 21 9.53 -3.90 -1.52
C GLY A 21 10.85 -3.19 -1.20
N GLU A 22 11.29 -2.25 -2.03
CA GLU A 22 12.47 -1.41 -1.77
C GLU A 22 12.27 -0.53 -0.53
N GLN A 23 11.09 0.07 -0.37
CA GLN A 23 10.76 0.85 0.83
C GLN A 23 10.74 -0.01 2.10
N LEU A 24 10.23 -1.24 2.01
CA LEU A 24 10.29 -2.21 3.09
C LEU A 24 11.74 -2.59 3.41
N ALA A 25 12.56 -2.87 2.39
CA ALA A 25 13.97 -3.19 2.57
C ALA A 25 14.74 -2.07 3.28
N LYS A 26 14.51 -0.82 2.85
CA LYS A 26 15.14 0.38 3.39
C LYS A 26 14.77 0.66 4.85
N ARG A 27 13.53 0.39 5.26
CA ARG A 27 13.00 0.77 6.59
C ARG A 27 12.96 -0.35 7.61
N VAL A 28 12.85 -1.59 7.17
CA VAL A 28 12.67 -2.77 8.03
C VAL A 28 13.85 -3.74 7.93
N GLY A 29 14.45 -3.87 6.75
CA GLY A 29 15.57 -4.76 6.49
C GLY A 29 15.38 -5.59 5.24
N PRO A 30 16.46 -6.19 4.70
CA PRO A 30 16.45 -6.86 3.40
C PRO A 30 15.50 -8.06 3.38
N PRO A 31 14.97 -8.41 2.19
CA PRO A 31 14.17 -9.61 2.05
C PRO A 31 14.99 -10.88 2.29
N PRO A 32 14.36 -11.96 2.75
CA PRO A 32 14.95 -13.30 2.75
C PRO A 32 15.33 -13.76 1.32
N PRO A 33 16.27 -14.71 1.19
CA PRO A 33 16.64 -15.26 -0.11
C PRO A 33 15.43 -15.77 -0.91
N GLY A 34 15.34 -15.37 -2.18
CA GLY A 34 14.26 -15.75 -3.08
C GLY A 34 12.94 -14.99 -2.87
N CYS A 35 12.90 -14.01 -1.96
CA CYS A 35 11.77 -13.10 -1.78
C CYS A 35 12.10 -11.73 -2.40
N ARG A 36 11.19 -11.18 -3.22
CA ARG A 36 11.32 -9.82 -3.77
C ARG A 36 10.16 -8.90 -3.38
N TYR A 37 8.99 -9.48 -3.18
CA TYR A 37 7.75 -8.72 -2.99
C TYR A 37 7.17 -9.00 -1.61
N PRO A 38 6.60 -7.99 -0.95
CA PRO A 38 6.04 -8.16 0.37
C PRO A 38 4.74 -8.97 0.35
N LEU A 39 4.38 -9.52 1.50
CA LEU A 39 3.01 -9.87 1.86
C LEU A 39 2.29 -8.61 2.36
N TRP A 40 0.98 -8.56 2.15
CA TRP A 40 0.12 -7.46 2.59
C TRP A 40 -0.85 -7.95 3.67
N ALA A 41 -1.12 -7.11 4.65
CA ALA A 41 -2.14 -7.36 5.66
C ALA A 41 -2.87 -6.06 6.04
N TRP A 42 -4.09 -6.22 6.52
CA TRP A 42 -4.83 -5.13 7.15
C TRP A 42 -4.37 -4.96 8.59
N VAL A 43 -4.09 -3.72 8.99
CA VAL A 43 -3.92 -3.33 10.40
C VAL A 43 -5.17 -2.63 10.90
N GLN A 44 -5.73 -1.77 10.06
CA GLN A 44 -6.94 -1.02 10.31
C GLN A 44 -7.83 -1.07 9.07
N TYR A 45 -8.89 -1.88 9.09
CA TYR A 45 -9.73 -2.08 7.90
C TYR A 45 -10.77 -0.98 7.69
N GLY A 46 -11.28 -0.36 8.76
CA GLY A 46 -12.31 0.66 8.65
C GLY A 46 -12.22 1.73 9.73
N GLY A 47 -11.01 2.25 9.97
CA GLY A 47 -10.74 3.15 11.08
C GLY A 47 -10.48 2.45 12.41
N GLU A 48 -10.09 3.25 13.39
CA GLU A 48 -9.80 2.91 14.76
C GLU A 48 -11.02 2.18 15.36
N GLY A 49 -10.76 1.05 16.02
CA GLY A 49 -11.80 0.15 16.50
C GLY A 49 -12.34 -0.84 15.46
N ARG A 50 -11.94 -0.77 14.19
CA ARG A 50 -12.27 -1.76 13.14
C ARG A 50 -11.02 -2.35 12.46
N PRO A 51 -10.18 -3.09 13.20
CA PRO A 51 -8.97 -3.69 12.65
C PRO A 51 -9.25 -4.87 11.69
N GLN A 52 -10.39 -5.53 11.85
CA GLN A 52 -10.71 -6.76 11.14
C GLN A 52 -11.50 -6.49 9.85
N PRO A 53 -11.09 -7.07 8.71
CA PRO A 53 -11.89 -7.07 7.50
C PRO A 53 -13.26 -7.73 7.72
N ASP A 54 -14.32 -7.06 7.25
CA ASP A 54 -15.64 -7.66 7.14
C ASP A 54 -15.62 -8.68 6.00
N LEU A 55 -15.75 -9.95 6.34
CA LEU A 55 -15.73 -11.08 5.40
C LEU A 55 -16.95 -11.12 4.48
N ARG A 56 -17.98 -10.32 4.77
CA ARG A 56 -19.17 -10.15 3.92
C ARG A 56 -18.97 -9.08 2.85
N ALA A 57 -17.95 -8.25 2.99
CA ALA A 57 -17.61 -7.23 2.01
C ALA A 57 -17.08 -7.88 0.72
N ARG A 58 -17.33 -7.20 -0.41
CA ARG A 58 -16.83 -7.61 -1.72
C ARG A 58 -15.35 -7.26 -1.87
N GLY A 59 -14.66 -7.92 -2.80
CA GLY A 59 -13.31 -7.55 -3.22
C GLY A 59 -12.16 -8.29 -2.54
N HIS A 60 -12.42 -9.11 -1.50
CA HIS A 60 -11.38 -9.95 -0.88
C HIS A 60 -10.91 -11.07 -1.80
N CYS A 61 -11.86 -11.74 -2.47
CA CYS A 61 -11.66 -12.84 -3.41
C CYS A 61 -12.82 -12.85 -4.42
N PRO A 62 -12.71 -13.54 -5.57
CA PRO A 62 -13.82 -13.73 -6.49
C PRO A 62 -15.03 -14.38 -5.78
N PRO A 63 -16.29 -13.98 -6.10
CA PRO A 63 -17.48 -14.55 -5.47
C PRO A 63 -17.53 -16.08 -5.55
N GLY A 64 -17.99 -16.73 -4.48
CA GLY A 64 -18.05 -18.20 -4.36
C GLY A 64 -16.72 -18.87 -4.01
N THR A 65 -15.60 -18.13 -3.96
CA THR A 65 -14.30 -18.68 -3.60
C THR A 65 -14.23 -19.00 -2.11
N ARG A 66 -13.82 -20.23 -1.76
CA ARG A 66 -13.45 -20.58 -0.38
C ARG A 66 -12.10 -19.94 -0.04
N ALA A 67 -12.07 -19.14 1.01
CA ALA A 67 -10.89 -18.43 1.45
C ALA A 67 -10.75 -18.49 2.98
N ILE A 68 -9.57 -18.11 3.48
CA ILE A 68 -9.26 -18.09 4.91
C ILE A 68 -8.74 -16.69 5.25
N ARG A 69 -9.36 -16.04 6.24
CA ARG A 69 -8.76 -14.88 6.89
C ARG A 69 -7.79 -15.36 7.95
N ILE A 70 -6.56 -14.88 7.86
CA ILE A 70 -5.49 -15.16 8.81
C ILE A 70 -5.35 -13.96 9.73
N GLU A 71 -5.43 -14.19 11.03
CA GLU A 71 -5.07 -13.23 12.07
C GLU A 71 -3.70 -13.60 12.61
N ALA A 72 -2.78 -12.63 12.66
CA ALA A 72 -1.40 -12.86 13.06
C ALA A 72 -0.86 -11.71 13.91
N VAL A 73 0.12 -12.03 14.76
CA VAL A 73 0.85 -11.07 15.58
C VAL A 73 2.30 -11.07 15.13
N LEU A 74 2.77 -9.92 14.67
CA LEU A 74 4.13 -9.71 14.21
C LEU A 74 4.82 -8.63 15.06
N PRO A 75 6.15 -8.70 15.27
CA PRO A 75 6.89 -7.61 15.88
C PRO A 75 6.72 -6.31 15.09
N ARG A 76 6.50 -5.18 15.77
CA ARG A 76 6.35 -3.87 15.11
C ARG A 76 7.53 -3.51 14.20
N ARG A 77 8.74 -3.97 14.56
CA ARG A 77 9.97 -3.75 13.78
C ARG A 77 10.02 -4.52 12.47
N SER A 78 9.21 -5.57 12.28
CA SER A 78 9.21 -6.40 11.07
C SER A 78 8.12 -6.01 10.06
N VAL A 79 7.43 -4.90 10.29
CA VAL A 79 6.33 -4.43 9.45
C VAL A 79 6.53 -2.97 9.07
N LEU A 80 6.22 -2.64 7.82
CA LEU A 80 6.09 -1.26 7.35
C LEU A 80 4.61 -0.95 7.15
N LEU A 81 4.14 0.10 7.83
CA LEU A 81 2.75 0.55 7.73
C LEU A 81 2.61 1.57 6.61
N SER A 82 1.48 1.55 5.92
CA SER A 82 1.15 2.50 4.86
C SER A 82 -0.34 2.81 4.86
N ASP A 83 -0.69 3.99 4.37
CA ASP A 83 -2.07 4.36 4.12
C ASP A 83 -2.59 3.61 2.87
N PHE A 84 -3.74 2.96 3.00
CA PHE A 84 -4.34 2.19 1.92
C PHE A 84 -4.85 3.07 0.78
N GLN A 85 -5.44 4.24 1.07
CA GLN A 85 -5.97 5.15 0.05
C GLN A 85 -4.82 5.81 -0.72
N LYS A 86 -3.78 6.29 -0.04
CA LYS A 86 -2.60 6.88 -0.70
C LYS A 86 -1.86 5.87 -1.57
N TRP A 87 -1.88 4.58 -1.21
CA TRP A 87 -1.31 3.52 -2.05
C TRP A 87 -1.94 3.44 -3.44
N HIS A 88 -3.21 3.79 -3.60
CA HIS A 88 -3.84 3.90 -4.93
C HIS A 88 -3.14 4.92 -5.84
N ALA A 89 -2.57 6.00 -5.29
CA ALA A 89 -1.81 6.96 -6.09
C ALA A 89 -0.53 6.33 -6.67
N VAL A 90 0.20 5.55 -5.87
CA VAL A 90 1.40 4.83 -6.33
C VAL A 90 1.06 3.84 -7.42
N LEU A 91 -0.02 3.08 -7.20
CA LEU A 91 -0.53 2.10 -8.13
C LEU A 91 -0.92 2.70 -9.49
N ASN A 92 -1.41 3.94 -9.50
CA ASN A 92 -1.83 4.66 -10.70
C ASN A 92 -0.78 5.66 -11.21
N ARG A 93 0.42 5.67 -10.61
CA ARG A 93 1.53 6.56 -10.96
C ARG A 93 1.17 8.05 -10.88
N THR A 94 0.34 8.40 -9.91
CA THR A 94 -0.13 9.77 -9.68
C THR A 94 0.82 10.50 -8.72
N TYR A 95 0.98 11.81 -8.92
CA TYR A 95 1.64 12.69 -7.95
C TYR A 95 0.80 12.74 -6.67
N LEU A 96 1.40 12.38 -5.54
CA LEU A 96 0.73 12.39 -4.24
C LEU A 96 1.03 13.73 -3.56
N ALA A 97 0.25 14.77 -3.86
CA ALA A 97 0.49 16.12 -3.33
C ALA A 97 0.35 16.19 -1.80
N GLY A 98 1.20 16.98 -1.15
CA GLY A 98 1.12 17.19 0.31
C GLY A 98 0.15 18.30 0.74
N SER A 99 -0.37 19.08 -0.22
CA SER A 99 -1.37 20.11 0.01
C SER A 99 -2.00 20.53 -1.30
N GLU A 100 -3.08 21.32 -1.21
CA GLU A 100 -3.71 21.92 -2.38
C GLU A 100 -2.77 22.85 -3.15
N ARG A 101 -1.97 23.63 -2.41
CA ARG A 101 -0.96 24.51 -3.02
C ARG A 101 0.10 23.70 -3.77
N ASP A 102 0.57 22.59 -3.21
CA ASP A 102 1.53 21.69 -3.85
C ASP A 102 0.93 21.06 -5.13
N SER A 103 -0.32 20.59 -5.06
CA SER A 103 -1.04 20.03 -6.21
C SER A 103 -1.16 21.05 -7.35
N ARG A 104 -1.67 22.25 -7.05
CA ARG A 104 -1.82 23.33 -8.04
C ARG A 104 -0.48 23.76 -8.62
N ALA A 105 0.59 23.77 -7.82
CA ALA A 105 1.94 24.09 -8.29
C ALA A 105 2.51 23.02 -9.22
N PHE A 106 2.29 21.73 -8.91
CA PHE A 106 2.69 20.62 -9.77
C PHE A 106 1.97 20.67 -11.13
N GLU A 107 0.64 20.83 -11.12
CA GLU A 107 -0.16 20.97 -12.35
C GLU A 107 0.25 22.19 -13.18
N ALA A 108 0.46 23.35 -12.56
CA ALA A 108 0.90 24.55 -13.26
C ALA A 108 2.30 24.37 -13.87
N ALA A 109 3.18 23.61 -13.22
CA ALA A 109 4.49 23.28 -13.79
C ALA A 109 4.37 22.34 -15.00
N LEU A 110 3.51 21.32 -14.94
CA LEU A 110 3.23 20.45 -16.10
C LEU A 110 2.69 21.26 -17.29
N ARG A 111 1.69 22.12 -17.06
CA ARG A 111 1.10 22.99 -18.10
C ARG A 111 2.14 23.90 -18.75
N ARG A 112 3.00 24.55 -17.95
CA ARG A 112 4.07 25.42 -18.47
C ARG A 112 5.11 24.66 -19.29
N ALA A 113 5.37 23.41 -18.95
CA ALA A 113 6.27 22.54 -19.68
C ALA A 113 5.62 21.84 -20.89
N GLY A 114 4.33 22.08 -21.15
CA GLY A 114 3.59 21.44 -22.24
C GLY A 114 3.38 19.93 -22.05
N VAL A 115 3.46 19.43 -20.81
CA VAL A 115 3.26 18.00 -20.52
C VAL A 115 1.76 17.71 -20.42
N THR A 116 1.25 16.89 -21.33
CA THR A 116 -0.18 16.55 -21.45
C THR A 116 -0.50 15.14 -20.96
N ASP A 117 0.48 14.24 -20.94
CA ASP A 117 0.29 12.83 -20.56
C ASP A 117 0.42 12.63 -19.04
N ALA A 118 -0.29 11.62 -18.52
CA ALA A 118 -0.30 11.29 -17.10
C ALA A 118 0.80 10.29 -16.68
N TRP A 119 1.34 9.48 -17.60
CA TRP A 119 2.53 8.63 -17.39
C TRP A 119 2.98 7.99 -18.72
N PRO A 120 4.28 7.85 -18.98
CA PRO A 120 5.42 8.32 -18.19
C PRO A 120 5.57 9.83 -18.27
N TYR A 121 5.83 10.47 -17.13
CA TYR A 121 6.22 11.89 -17.14
C TYR A 121 7.67 12.03 -17.63
N PRO A 122 8.02 13.13 -18.33
CA PRO A 122 9.42 13.45 -18.56
C PRO A 122 10.10 13.90 -17.26
N GLU A 123 11.42 13.82 -17.18
CA GLU A 123 12.14 14.47 -16.09
C GLU A 123 12.04 16.01 -16.19
N PRO A 124 11.98 16.73 -15.05
CA PRO A 124 12.13 16.25 -13.67
C PRO A 124 10.82 15.73 -13.01
N PHE A 125 9.71 15.64 -13.75
CA PHE A 125 8.40 15.34 -13.17
C PHE A 125 8.25 13.88 -12.74
N ALA A 126 8.83 12.93 -13.47
CA ALA A 126 8.84 11.52 -13.08
C ALA A 126 9.48 11.32 -11.69
N SER A 127 10.66 11.90 -11.48
CA SER A 127 11.33 11.85 -10.18
C SER A 127 10.49 12.50 -9.08
N ARG A 128 9.84 13.65 -9.35
CA ARG A 128 8.94 14.30 -8.38
C ARG A 128 7.74 13.42 -8.00
N VAL A 129 7.15 12.71 -8.97
CA VAL A 129 6.06 11.77 -8.73
C VAL A 129 6.54 10.62 -7.84
N ILE A 130 7.64 9.97 -8.18
CA ILE A 130 8.17 8.84 -7.39
C ILE A 130 8.56 9.31 -5.98
N GLN A 131 9.16 10.49 -5.82
CA GLN A 131 9.49 11.06 -4.51
C GLN A 131 8.23 11.35 -3.69
N SER A 132 7.15 11.83 -4.32
CA SER A 132 5.90 12.12 -3.62
C SER A 132 5.24 10.86 -3.03
N TRP A 133 5.52 9.66 -3.57
CA TRP A 133 4.97 8.41 -3.07
C TRP A 133 5.42 8.06 -1.64
N GLU A 134 6.54 8.62 -1.16
CA GLU A 134 6.98 8.45 0.24
C GLU A 134 5.91 8.92 1.25
N ARG A 135 5.02 9.83 0.84
CA ARG A 135 3.89 10.31 1.66
C ARG A 135 2.84 9.23 1.97
N VAL A 136 2.88 8.08 1.30
CA VAL A 136 2.09 6.88 1.67
C VAL A 136 2.38 6.43 3.11
N PHE A 137 3.57 6.75 3.63
CA PHE A 137 3.99 6.42 5.00
C PHE A 137 3.72 7.54 6.01
N GLU A 138 3.20 8.69 5.57
CA GLU A 138 2.76 9.79 6.45
C GLU A 138 1.37 9.45 6.98
N LEU A 139 1.32 8.91 8.21
CA LEU A 139 0.10 8.41 8.84
C LEU A 139 -0.47 9.37 9.90
N SER A 140 0.06 10.59 9.98
CA SER A 140 -0.42 11.68 10.84
C SER A 140 -1.63 12.40 10.23
N ASP A 141 -2.24 13.29 11.01
CA ASP A 141 -3.37 14.14 10.62
C ASP A 141 -2.95 15.37 9.79
N ASP A 142 -1.68 15.50 9.41
CA ASP A 142 -1.17 16.71 8.72
C ASP A 142 -1.88 16.99 7.39
N ASP A 143 -2.48 15.96 6.79
CA ASP A 143 -3.25 16.01 5.54
C ASP A 143 -4.71 15.55 5.72
N GLU A 144 -5.26 15.71 6.93
CA GLU A 144 -6.66 15.37 7.27
C GLU A 144 -7.67 15.99 6.31
N ALA A 145 -7.46 17.23 5.87
CA ALA A 145 -8.37 17.91 4.93
C ALA A 145 -8.53 17.17 3.59
N TRP A 146 -7.58 16.29 3.23
CA TRP A 146 -7.53 15.58 1.96
C TRP A 146 -7.88 14.11 2.11
N TRP A 147 -7.41 13.48 3.19
CA TRP A 147 -7.51 12.03 3.38
C TRP A 147 -8.40 11.63 4.57
N GLY A 148 -9.05 12.60 5.20
CA GLY A 148 -9.82 12.42 6.43
C GLY A 148 -8.92 12.20 7.65
N PRO A 149 -9.51 12.12 8.85
CA PRO A 149 -8.74 11.98 10.09
C PRO A 149 -8.05 10.61 10.14
N ALA A 150 -6.82 10.56 10.63
CA ALA A 150 -5.97 9.37 10.72
C ALA A 150 -6.66 8.21 11.42
N ARG A 151 -7.47 8.51 12.44
CA ARG A 151 -8.30 7.52 13.15
C ARG A 151 -9.35 6.85 12.26
N GLU A 152 -9.77 7.44 11.15
CA GLU A 152 -10.76 6.84 10.24
C GLU A 152 -10.11 6.17 9.03
N ARG A 153 -8.81 6.39 8.83
CA ARG A 153 -8.07 5.87 7.69
C ARG A 153 -7.94 4.35 7.73
N GLN A 154 -7.79 3.78 6.54
CA GLN A 154 -7.50 2.36 6.38
C GLN A 154 -5.98 2.18 6.32
N LEU A 155 -5.45 1.40 7.27
CA LEU A 155 -4.02 1.14 7.36
C LEU A 155 -3.73 -0.30 6.97
N GLN A 156 -2.74 -0.45 6.10
CA GLN A 156 -2.21 -1.72 5.69
C GLN A 156 -0.75 -1.85 6.11
N ALA A 157 -0.30 -3.09 6.30
CA ALA A 157 1.08 -3.43 6.59
C ALA A 157 1.66 -4.27 5.47
N VAL A 158 2.95 -4.06 5.20
CA VAL A 158 3.78 -4.95 4.41
C VAL A 158 4.89 -5.56 5.23
N PHE A 159 5.18 -6.83 4.97
CA PHE A 159 6.25 -7.60 5.61
C PHE A 159 6.69 -8.76 4.71
N TRP A 160 7.86 -9.33 4.97
CA TRP A 160 8.44 -10.33 4.06
C TRP A 160 7.81 -11.71 4.16
N GLU A 161 7.54 -12.18 5.38
CA GLU A 161 7.18 -13.58 5.65
C GLU A 161 6.18 -13.70 6.79
N LEU A 162 5.33 -14.72 6.70
CA LEU A 162 4.48 -15.13 7.82
C LEU A 162 4.86 -16.55 8.27
N HIS A 163 5.25 -16.69 9.54
CA HIS A 163 5.53 -17.96 10.16
C HIS A 163 4.29 -18.50 10.87
N ALA A 164 4.13 -19.83 10.92
CA ALA A 164 2.98 -20.47 11.57
C ALA A 164 2.84 -20.05 13.05
N ALA A 165 3.97 -19.88 13.75
CA ALA A 165 3.99 -19.43 15.15
C ALA A 165 3.43 -18.02 15.36
N GLN A 166 3.35 -17.19 14.32
CA GLN A 166 2.78 -15.84 14.37
C GLN A 166 1.26 -15.85 14.17
N VAL A 167 0.69 -16.95 13.65
CA VAL A 167 -0.75 -17.08 13.39
C VAL A 167 -1.48 -17.31 14.70
N ARG A 168 -2.53 -16.53 14.93
CA ARG A 168 -3.40 -16.63 16.11
C ARG A 168 -4.74 -17.25 15.81
N ARG A 169 -5.29 -16.96 14.63
CA ARG A 169 -6.61 -17.44 14.24
C ARG A 169 -6.73 -17.61 12.74
N LEU A 170 -7.46 -18.65 12.34
CA LEU A 170 -7.87 -18.90 10.97
C LEU A 170 -9.39 -18.87 10.92
N THR A 171 -9.96 -18.07 10.02
CA THR A 171 -11.42 -17.98 9.85
C THR A 171 -11.77 -18.30 8.40
N PRO A 172 -12.27 -19.52 8.12
CA PRO A 172 -12.77 -19.88 6.80
C PRO A 172 -14.01 -19.06 6.44
N PHE A 173 -14.14 -18.68 5.17
CA PHE A 173 -15.33 -18.03 4.63
C PHE A 173 -15.49 -18.33 3.13
N VAL A 174 -16.67 -18.00 2.61
CA VAL A 174 -16.96 -18.00 1.17
C VAL A 174 -17.18 -16.54 0.75
N ALA A 175 -16.43 -16.08 -0.23
CA ALA A 175 -16.52 -14.70 -0.71
C ALA A 175 -17.88 -14.42 -1.38
N ARG A 176 -18.41 -13.21 -1.18
CA ARG A 176 -19.72 -12.75 -1.69
C ARG A 176 -19.59 -11.89 -2.95
#